data_AF-A0A6P0Z5D6-F1
#
_entry.id   AF-A0A6P0Z5D6-F1
#
_cell.length_a   1.000
_cell.length_b   1.000
_cell.length_c   1.000
_cell.angle_alpha   90.00
_cell.angle_beta   90.00
_cell.angle_gamma   90.00
#
_symmetry.space_group_name_H-M   'P 1'
#
loop_
_entity.id
_entity.type
_entity.pdbx_description
1 polymer ?
#
loop_
_entity_poly.entity_id
_entity_poly.type
_entity_poly.pdbx_seq_one_letter_code
_entity_poly.pdbx_strand_id
1 'polypeptide(L)'
;MCDPIDRSADLVVGGLIKRVESQPNLELRLRQANAQERLDEYIKGRFWYDTVDTLAELRRTSPQDANLASAWEKLLESVNLPTNSVEPWFPVPATITTSKQ
;
A
#
# COMPACT_ATOMS: atom_id res chain seq x y z
N MET A 1 6.99 17.22 -22.83
CA MET A 1 7.41 15.81 -22.64
C MET A 1 6.21 14.97 -23.04
N CYS A 2 6.40 13.91 -23.81
CA CYS A 2 5.44 13.22 -24.70
C CYS A 2 5.41 13.78 -26.13
N ASP A 3 6.41 13.41 -26.94
CA ASP A 3 6.33 13.43 -28.41
C ASP A 3 5.94 12.01 -28.87
N PRO A 4 4.82 11.85 -29.61
CA PRO A 4 4.34 10.53 -30.03
C PRO A 4 5.17 9.89 -31.16
N ILE A 5 5.99 10.67 -31.87
CA ILE A 5 6.88 10.21 -32.94
C ILE A 5 8.26 9.88 -32.37
N ASP A 6 8.75 10.66 -31.41
CA ASP A 6 10.05 10.47 -30.75
C ASP A 6 9.92 10.35 -29.22
N ARG A 7 9.90 9.10 -28.75
CA ARG A 7 9.80 8.75 -27.31
C ARG A 7 11.16 8.59 -26.62
N SER A 8 12.26 8.94 -27.29
CA SER A 8 13.62 8.77 -26.72
C SER A 8 13.86 9.59 -25.45
N ALA A 9 13.08 10.66 -25.23
CA ALA A 9 13.12 11.51 -24.05
C ALA A 9 12.24 11.02 -22.88
N ASP A 10 11.58 9.88 -23.02
CA ASP A 10 10.68 9.40 -21.98
C ASP A 10 11.42 8.81 -20.79
N LEU A 11 10.96 9.17 -19.60
CA LEU A 11 11.41 8.57 -18.36
C LEU A 11 10.79 7.17 -18.23
N VAL A 12 11.63 6.15 -18.39
CA VAL A 12 11.28 4.76 -18.14
C VAL A 12 11.82 4.31 -16.78
N VAL A 13 10.96 3.69 -15.99
CA VAL A 13 11.32 3.03 -14.73
C VAL A 13 11.17 1.52 -14.92
N GLY A 14 12.18 0.78 -14.48
CA GLY A 14 12.19 -0.69 -14.48
C GLY A 14 12.09 -1.25 -13.05
N GLY A 15 11.52 -2.45 -12.92
CA GLY A 15 11.41 -3.16 -11.64
C GLY A 15 11.52 -4.67 -11.82
N LEU A 16 11.81 -5.37 -10.73
CA LEU A 16 11.93 -6.84 -10.67
C LEU A 16 11.03 -7.38 -9.57
N ILE A 17 10.24 -8.42 -9.89
CA ILE A 17 9.53 -9.19 -8.86
C ILE A 17 10.45 -10.33 -8.41
N LYS A 18 10.83 -10.31 -7.14
CA LYS A 18 11.60 -11.40 -6.53
C LYS A 18 10.64 -12.34 -5.82
N ARG A 19 10.58 -13.60 -6.26
CA ARG A 19 9.94 -14.66 -5.48
C ARG A 19 10.82 -14.96 -4.26
N VAL A 20 10.24 -14.88 -3.07
CA VAL A 20 10.91 -15.22 -1.81
C VAL A 20 10.45 -16.61 -1.40
N GLU A 21 11.36 -17.42 -0.87
CA GLU A 21 11.04 -18.77 -0.40
C GLU A 21 10.10 -18.73 0.79
N SER A 22 9.07 -19.57 0.75
CA SER A 22 8.06 -19.66 1.81
C SER A 22 8.68 -20.28 3.06
N GLN A 23 8.58 -19.61 4.20
CA GLN A 23 8.99 -20.20 5.47
C GLN A 23 8.14 -21.43 5.77
N PRO A 24 8.66 -22.44 6.50
CA PRO A 24 7.87 -23.57 6.95
C PRO A 24 6.57 -23.10 7.61
N ASN A 25 5.45 -23.68 7.18
CA ASN A 25 4.09 -23.40 7.67
C ASN A 25 3.55 -21.99 7.38
N LEU A 26 4.23 -21.13 6.60
CA LEU A 26 3.70 -19.81 6.25
C LEU A 26 2.34 -19.91 5.55
N GLU A 27 2.19 -20.83 4.60
CA GLU A 27 0.89 -21.05 3.93
C GLU A 27 -0.22 -21.42 4.92
N LEU A 28 0.09 -22.27 5.91
CA LEU A 28 -0.88 -22.69 6.90
C LEU A 28 -1.32 -21.50 7.76
N ARG A 29 -0.36 -20.68 8.21
CA ARG A 29 -0.65 -19.45 8.98
C ARG A 29 -1.49 -18.48 8.17
N LEU A 30 -1.15 -18.23 6.91
CA LEU A 30 -1.89 -17.32 6.04
C LEU A 30 -3.33 -17.80 5.76
N ARG A 31 -3.55 -19.11 5.63
CA ARG A 31 -4.90 -19.67 5.43
C ARG A 31 -5.81 -19.47 6.64
N GLN A 32 -5.25 -19.51 7.85
CA GLN A 32 -5.99 -19.35 9.11
C GLN A 32 -6.09 -17.90 9.56
N ALA A 33 -5.15 -17.05 9.12
CA ALA A 33 -5.05 -15.66 9.50
C ALA A 33 -6.18 -14.80 8.92
N ASN A 34 -6.72 -13.90 9.75
CA ASN A 34 -7.52 -12.77 9.31
C ASN A 34 -6.64 -11.71 8.61
N ALA A 35 -7.25 -10.65 8.06
CA ALA A 35 -6.53 -9.65 7.27
C ALA A 35 -5.42 -8.92 8.06
N GLN A 36 -5.63 -8.62 9.35
CA GLN A 36 -4.61 -7.99 10.19
C GLN A 36 -3.46 -8.95 10.50
N GLU A 37 -3.77 -10.20 10.81
CA GLU A 37 -2.77 -11.24 11.05
C GLU A 37 -1.94 -11.54 9.80
N ARG A 38 -2.57 -11.52 8.62
CA ARG A 38 -1.86 -11.64 7.32
C ARG A 38 -0.92 -10.48 7.11
N LEU A 39 -1.35 -9.25 7.38
CA LEU A 39 -0.49 -8.07 7.30
C LEU A 39 0.76 -8.23 8.18
N ASP A 40 0.60 -8.70 9.42
CA ASP A 40 1.73 -8.93 10.32
C ASP A 40 2.70 -10.00 9.79
N GLU A 41 2.20 -11.09 9.24
CA GLU A 41 3.04 -12.12 8.59
C GLU A 41 3.78 -11.55 7.38
N TYR A 42 3.13 -10.71 6.57
CA TYR A 42 3.72 -10.09 5.39
C TYR A 42 4.83 -9.09 5.73
N ILE A 43 4.63 -8.26 6.75
CA ILE A 43 5.64 -7.33 7.27
C ILE A 43 6.86 -8.11 7.79
N LYS A 44 6.64 -9.13 8.62
CA LYS A 44 7.73 -9.98 9.16
C LYS A 44 8.52 -10.68 8.06
N GLY A 45 7.82 -11.14 7.02
CA GLY A 45 8.42 -11.80 5.85
C GLY A 45 9.10 -10.86 4.87
N ARG A 46 8.97 -9.53 5.04
CA ARG A 46 9.37 -8.51 4.05
C ARG A 46 8.75 -8.77 2.67
N PHE A 47 7.51 -9.27 2.64
CA PHE A 47 6.73 -9.46 1.43
C PHE A 47 6.10 -8.13 1.05
N TRP A 48 6.92 -7.26 0.43
CA TRP A 48 6.57 -5.85 0.20
C TRP A 48 5.27 -5.67 -0.59
N TYR A 49 5.08 -6.44 -1.67
CA TYR A 49 3.88 -6.36 -2.50
C TYR A 49 2.62 -6.73 -1.70
N ASP A 50 2.63 -7.88 -1.02
CA ASP A 50 1.49 -8.35 -0.20
C ASP A 50 1.21 -7.42 0.98
N THR A 51 2.26 -6.80 1.55
CA THR A 51 2.14 -5.79 2.61
C THR A 51 1.42 -4.55 2.10
N VAL A 52 1.84 -4.01 0.95
CA VAL A 52 1.20 -2.84 0.32
C VAL A 52 -0.26 -3.14 0.04
N ASP A 53 -0.55 -4.27 -0.64
CA ASP A 53 -1.90 -4.65 -1.06
C ASP A 53 -2.86 -4.86 0.12
N THR A 54 -2.41 -5.61 1.15
CA THR A 54 -3.24 -5.89 2.32
C THR A 54 -3.51 -4.64 3.16
N LEU A 55 -2.49 -3.81 3.39
CA LEU A 55 -2.64 -2.59 4.18
C LEU A 55 -3.52 -1.56 3.46
N ALA A 56 -3.37 -1.49 2.13
CA ALA A 56 -4.21 -0.68 1.27
C ALA A 56 -5.70 -1.03 1.41
N GLU A 57 -6.04 -2.32 1.34
CA GLU A 57 -7.40 -2.81 1.50
C GLU A 57 -7.95 -2.54 2.91
N LEU A 58 -7.16 -2.81 3.96
CA LEU A 58 -7.55 -2.54 5.34
C LEU A 58 -7.87 -1.05 5.56
N ARG A 59 -7.04 -0.15 5.00
CA ARG A 59 -7.30 1.30 5.06
C ARG A 59 -8.57 1.71 4.30
N ARG A 60 -8.90 1.02 3.20
CA ARG A 60 -10.12 1.26 2.44
C ARG A 60 -11.36 0.89 3.24
N THR A 61 -11.32 -0.24 3.95
CA THR A 61 -12.45 -0.74 4.74
C THR A 61 -12.58 -0.06 6.10
N SER A 62 -11.47 0.45 6.65
CA SER A 62 -11.40 1.07 7.97
C SER A 62 -10.67 2.42 7.92
N PRO A 63 -11.22 3.42 7.20
CA PRO A 63 -10.52 4.67 6.91
C PRO A 63 -10.23 5.55 8.15
N GLN A 64 -10.94 5.31 9.26
CA GLN A 64 -10.76 6.04 10.52
C GLN A 64 -9.78 5.37 11.49
N ASP A 65 -9.20 4.22 11.12
CA ASP A 65 -8.22 3.54 11.97
C ASP A 65 -6.85 4.23 11.89
N ALA A 66 -6.50 4.93 12.97
CA ALA A 66 -5.23 5.65 13.09
C ALA A 66 -4.00 4.73 13.08
N ASN A 67 -4.15 3.46 13.50
CA ASN A 67 -3.05 2.50 13.46
C ASN A 67 -2.71 2.11 12.01
N LEU A 68 -3.73 1.88 11.18
CA LEU A 68 -3.54 1.65 9.76
C LEU A 68 -2.97 2.88 9.04
N ALA A 69 -3.33 4.07 9.52
CA ALA A 69 -2.75 5.31 9.02
C ALA A 69 -1.24 5.38 9.29
N SER A 70 -0.82 5.16 10.54
CA SER A 70 0.58 5.15 10.93
C SER A 70 1.38 4.02 10.28
N ALA A 71 0.78 2.83 10.11
CA ALA A 71 1.43 1.70 9.45
C ALA A 71 1.77 2.03 7.98
N TRP A 72 0.90 2.78 7.30
CA TRP A 72 1.12 3.20 5.91
C TRP A 72 2.24 4.24 5.81
N GLU A 73 2.28 5.20 6.73
CA GLU A 73 3.38 6.17 6.79
C GLU A 73 4.73 5.48 6.96
N LYS A 74 4.81 4.53 7.92
CA LYS A 74 6.03 3.72 8.15
C LYS A 74 6.42 2.89 6.92
N LEU A 75 5.44 2.35 6.20
CA LEU A 75 5.68 1.60 4.97
C LEU A 75 6.34 2.49 3.90
N LEU A 76 5.81 3.70 3.67
CA LEU A 76 6.35 4.65 2.70
C LEU A 76 7.74 5.13 3.12
N GLU A 77 7.94 5.46 4.39
CA GLU A 77 9.24 5.85 4.94
C GLU A 77 10.29 4.75 4.75
N SER A 78 9.91 3.47 4.87
CA SER A 78 10.83 2.34 4.69
C SER A 78 11.47 2.25 3.29
N VAL A 79 10.85 2.90 2.30
CA VAL A 79 11.33 2.99 0.92
C VAL A 79 11.64 4.44 0.52
N ASN A 80 11.86 5.32 1.50
CA ASN A 80 12.15 6.74 1.32
C ASN A 80 11.10 7.50 0.49
N LEU A 81 9.84 7.03 0.49
CA LEU A 81 8.73 7.72 -0.14
C LEU A 81 8.13 8.75 0.83
N PRO A 82 7.90 9.99 0.37
CA PRO A 82 7.33 11.03 1.22
C PRO A 82 5.85 10.76 1.56
N THR A 83 5.52 10.88 2.85
CA THR A 83 4.18 10.62 3.40
C THR A 83 3.14 11.66 3.01
N ASN A 84 3.58 12.87 2.62
CA ASN A 84 2.73 13.97 2.18
C ASN A 84 2.39 13.95 0.67
N SER A 85 2.96 13.02 -0.09
CA SER A 85 2.86 13.00 -1.57
C SER A 85 1.78 12.06 -2.11
N VAL A 86 1.03 11.41 -1.22
CA VAL A 86 -0.10 10.58 -1.62
C VAL A 86 -1.35 11.43 -1.40
N GLU A 87 -1.78 12.14 -2.45
CA GLU A 87 -3.18 12.55 -2.56
C GLU A 87 -4.06 11.35 -2.18
N PRO A 88 -5.13 11.50 -1.38
CA PRO A 88 -5.90 10.36 -0.88
C PRO A 88 -6.26 9.44 -2.05
N TRP A 89 -5.56 8.32 -2.15
CA TRP A 89 -5.71 7.42 -3.28
C TRP A 89 -7.11 6.77 -3.31
N PHE A 90 -7.82 6.90 -2.19
CA PHE A 90 -9.27 6.79 -2.13
C PHE A 90 -9.89 8.16 -1.88
N PRO A 91 -10.99 8.49 -2.58
CA PRO A 91 -11.81 9.61 -2.18
C PRO A 91 -12.33 9.31 -0.76
N VAL A 92 -11.85 10.08 0.23
CA VAL A 92 -12.58 10.23 1.48
C VAL A 92 -13.95 10.79 1.08
N PRO A 93 -15.08 10.10 1.38
CA PRO A 93 -16.37 10.65 1.06
C PRO A 93 -16.46 12.00 1.76
N ALA A 94 -16.59 13.06 0.96
CA ALA A 94 -16.67 14.42 1.46
C ALA A 94 -17.73 14.44 2.55
N THR A 95 -17.33 14.73 3.79
CA THR A 95 -18.29 15.14 4.82
C THR A 95 -19.07 16.30 4.23
N ILE A 96 -20.37 16.08 4.04
CA ILE A 96 -21.29 17.04 3.47
C ILE A 96 -21.31 18.21 4.45
N THR A 97 -20.47 19.22 4.22
CA THR A 97 -20.61 20.51 4.90
C THR A 97 -21.87 21.13 4.31
N THR A 98 -23.01 20.84 4.94
CA THR A 98 -24.23 21.62 4.77
C THR A 98 -23.93 23.01 5.31
N SER A 99 -23.42 23.87 4.42
CA SER A 99 -23.50 25.31 4.59
C SER A 99 -24.98 25.67 4.49
N LYS A 100 -25.62 25.89 5.64
CA LYS A 100 -26.91 26.56 5.71
C LYS A 100 -26.70 27.99 5.23
N GLN A 101 -27.33 28.33 4.13
CA GLN A 101 -27.57 29.71 3.73
C GLN A 101 -28.84 30.23 4.40
#